data_AF-A0A926AMQ8-F1
#
_entry.id   AF-A0A926AMQ8-F1
#
_cell.length_a   1.000
_cell.length_b   1.000
_cell.length_c   1.000
_cell.angle_alpha   90.00
_cell.angle_beta   90.00
_cell.angle_gamma   90.00
#
_symmetry.space_group_name_H-M   'P 1'
#
loop_
_entity.id
_entity.type
_entity.pdbx_description
1 polymer ?
#
loop_
_entity_poly.entity_id
_entity_poly.type
_entity_poly.pdbx_seq_one_letter_code
_entity_poly.pdbx_strand_id
1 'polypeptide(L)'
;MLENYLDTIKEFKHAIITRIDKDPFALLVAATATYIPIDQFKVIFHEIGKIVEKDKITKLIFDKRQLTVFHQPSMEWYFVEWKEKMFDLGLTKHVKILPDDEIFRQSVKIGRNKINETFPNGKFHQMDILYAESIEQAIKL
;
A
#
# COMPACT_ATOMS: atom_id res chain seq x y z
N MET A 1 -22.58 3.11 -6.08
CA MET A 1 -22.52 1.79 -6.76
C MET A 1 -21.17 1.06 -6.60
N LEU A 2 -20.16 1.61 -5.88
CA LEU A 2 -18.91 0.88 -5.57
C LEU A 2 -18.99 0.01 -4.32
N GLU A 3 -19.88 0.34 -3.37
CA GLU A 3 -20.08 -0.41 -2.13
C GLU A 3 -20.48 -1.88 -2.36
N ASN A 4 -20.94 -2.23 -3.56
CA ASN A 4 -21.37 -3.58 -3.91
C ASN A 4 -20.24 -4.50 -4.43
N TYR A 5 -18.97 -4.06 -4.42
CA TYR A 5 -17.83 -4.86 -4.93
C TYR A 5 -16.66 -4.96 -3.95
N LEU A 6 -16.89 -4.50 -2.71
CA LEU A 6 -15.87 -4.29 -1.71
C LEU A 6 -16.35 -4.95 -0.42
N ASP A 7 -15.71 -6.05 -0.04
CA ASP A 7 -16.02 -6.78 1.18
C ASP A 7 -14.97 -6.50 2.26
N THR A 8 -15.39 -5.93 3.40
CA THR A 8 -14.47 -5.58 4.48
C THR A 8 -13.96 -6.85 5.16
N ILE A 9 -12.65 -7.07 5.07
CA ILE A 9 -11.98 -8.18 5.75
C ILE A 9 -11.69 -7.81 7.20
N LYS A 10 -11.17 -6.59 7.43
CA LYS A 10 -10.73 -6.16 8.75
C LYS A 10 -10.63 -4.65 8.87
N GLU A 11 -11.11 -4.13 9.99
CA GLU A 11 -10.94 -2.74 10.38
C GLU A 11 -9.87 -2.59 11.46
N PHE A 12 -9.03 -1.58 11.30
CA PHE A 12 -8.07 -1.10 12.27
C PHE A 12 -8.39 0.34 12.61
N LYS A 13 -7.83 0.83 13.73
CA LYS A 13 -7.97 2.24 14.14
C LYS A 13 -7.62 3.25 13.04
N HIS A 14 -6.68 2.91 12.16
CA HIS A 14 -6.13 3.84 11.16
C HIS A 14 -6.26 3.35 9.71
N ALA A 15 -6.85 2.18 9.47
CA ALA A 15 -7.02 1.64 8.13
C ALA A 15 -8.12 0.59 8.05
N ILE A 16 -8.66 0.39 6.85
CA ILE A 16 -9.59 -0.70 6.54
C ILE A 16 -8.96 -1.56 5.44
N ILE A 17 -9.02 -2.88 5.60
CA ILE A 17 -8.62 -3.86 4.60
C ILE A 17 -9.88 -4.45 3.98
N THR A 18 -9.93 -4.45 2.66
CA THR A 18 -11.10 -4.80 1.87
C THR A 18 -10.70 -5.71 0.71
N ARG A 19 -11.50 -6.74 0.45
CA ARG A 19 -11.39 -7.59 -0.72
C ARG A 19 -12.11 -6.94 -1.89
N ILE A 20 -11.60 -7.17 -3.11
CA ILE A 20 -12.24 -6.69 -4.33
C ILE A 20 -12.92 -7.88 -5.00
N ASP A 21 -14.24 -7.88 -5.03
CA ASP A 21 -15.03 -9.06 -5.47
C ASP A 21 -14.72 -9.50 -6.90
N LYS A 22 -14.32 -8.55 -7.75
CA LYS A 22 -14.01 -8.79 -9.17
C LYS A 22 -12.55 -9.16 -9.43
N ASP A 23 -11.70 -9.14 -8.41
CA ASP A 23 -10.28 -9.47 -8.53
C ASP A 23 -9.80 -10.21 -7.27
N PRO A 24 -9.89 -11.55 -7.23
CA PRO A 24 -9.57 -12.34 -6.05
C PRO A 24 -8.09 -12.28 -5.66
N PHE A 25 -7.22 -11.81 -6.56
CA PHE A 25 -5.79 -11.65 -6.31
C PHE A 25 -5.41 -10.21 -5.93
N ALA A 26 -6.40 -9.34 -5.74
CA ALA A 26 -6.21 -7.96 -5.32
C ALA A 26 -6.76 -7.69 -3.93
N LEU A 27 -6.03 -6.85 -3.20
CA LEU A 27 -6.44 -6.35 -1.90
C LEU A 27 -6.42 -4.82 -1.89
N LEU A 28 -7.41 -4.19 -1.28
CA LEU A 28 -7.43 -2.77 -1.00
C LEU A 28 -7.13 -2.55 0.48
N VAL A 29 -6.21 -1.63 0.78
CA VAL A 29 -6.07 -1.03 2.10
C VAL A 29 -6.28 0.47 1.99
N ALA A 30 -7.23 1.00 2.76
CA ALA A 30 -7.53 2.43 2.80
C ALA A 30 -7.12 3.00 4.16
N ALA A 31 -6.33 4.07 4.16
CA ALA A 31 -6.07 4.84 5.38
C ALA A 31 -7.35 5.58 5.80
N THR A 32 -7.67 5.56 7.10
CA THR A 32 -8.85 6.24 7.67
C THR A 32 -8.49 7.38 8.62
N ALA A 33 -7.20 7.68 8.76
CA ALA A 33 -6.67 8.74 9.61
C ALA A 33 -5.66 9.60 8.84
N THR A 34 -5.37 10.79 9.36
CA THR A 34 -4.39 11.73 8.79
C THR A 34 -2.94 11.32 8.99
N TYR A 35 -2.70 10.44 9.97
CA TYR A 35 -1.39 9.89 10.32
C TYR A 35 -1.55 8.47 10.85
N ILE A 36 -0.57 7.61 10.56
CA ILE A 36 -0.47 6.25 11.10
C ILE A 36 0.88 6.11 11.81
N PRO A 37 0.89 5.95 13.14
CA PRO A 37 2.11 5.64 13.88
C PRO A 37 2.76 4.36 13.36
N ILE A 38 4.09 4.28 13.37
CA ILE A 38 4.82 3.15 12.76
C ILE A 38 4.42 1.80 13.33
N ASP A 39 4.17 1.69 14.64
CA ASP A 39 3.78 0.41 15.25
C ASP A 39 2.42 -0.07 14.72
N GLN A 40 1.47 0.85 14.55
CA GLN A 40 0.16 0.56 13.95
C GLN A 40 0.29 0.24 12.47
N PHE A 41 1.15 0.96 11.75
CA PHE A 41 1.45 0.71 10.35
C PHE A 41 1.99 -0.72 10.16
N LYS A 42 2.98 -1.13 10.97
CA LYS A 42 3.53 -2.49 10.93
C LYS A 42 2.47 -3.55 11.25
N VAL A 43 1.62 -3.31 12.26
CA VAL A 43 0.51 -4.24 12.60
C VAL A 43 -0.44 -4.44 11.41
N ILE A 44 -0.87 -3.36 10.75
CA ILE A 44 -1.74 -3.43 9.57
C ILE A 44 -1.06 -4.23 8.45
N PHE A 45 0.19 -3.89 8.12
CA PHE A 45 0.89 -4.51 7.00
C PHE A 45 1.34 -5.95 7.28
N HIS A 46 1.61 -6.32 8.53
CA HIS A 46 1.79 -7.74 8.90
C HIS A 46 0.51 -8.55 8.67
N GLU A 47 -0.66 -7.99 8.97
CA GLU A 47 -1.92 -8.67 8.66
C GLU A 47 -2.13 -8.83 7.15
N ILE A 48 -1.85 -7.79 6.37
CA ILE A 48 -1.86 -7.88 4.90
C ILE A 48 -0.93 -9.00 4.43
N GLY A 49 0.27 -9.13 5.03
CA GLY A 49 1.21 -10.18 4.66
C GLY A 49 0.67 -11.60 4.88
N LYS A 50 -0.08 -11.84 5.96
CA LYS A 50 -0.76 -13.14 6.19
C LYS A 50 -1.82 -13.41 5.12
N ILE A 51 -2.57 -12.38 4.72
CA ILE A 51 -3.60 -12.48 3.67
C ILE A 51 -2.92 -12.77 2.31
N VAL A 52 -1.83 -12.08 2.00
CA VAL A 52 -1.03 -12.31 0.79
C VAL A 52 -0.57 -13.76 0.69
N GLU A 53 0.00 -14.31 1.76
CA GLU A 53 0.48 -15.69 1.80
C GLU A 53 -0.65 -16.72 1.62
N LYS A 54 -1.76 -16.51 2.33
CA LYS A 54 -2.91 -17.41 2.36
C LYS A 54 -3.69 -17.39 1.05
N ASP A 55 -4.03 -16.20 0.57
CA ASP A 55 -4.97 -15.99 -0.54
C ASP A 55 -4.24 -15.76 -1.88
N LYS A 56 -2.90 -15.78 -1.88
CA LYS A 56 -2.03 -15.58 -3.07
C LYS A 56 -2.27 -14.24 -3.77
N ILE A 57 -2.39 -13.18 -2.98
CA ILE A 57 -2.58 -11.81 -3.48
C ILE A 57 -1.35 -11.39 -4.28
N THR A 58 -1.56 -10.92 -5.51
CA THR A 58 -0.50 -10.43 -6.42
C THR A 58 -0.56 -8.92 -6.63
N LYS A 59 -1.67 -8.27 -6.26
CA LYS A 59 -1.87 -6.82 -6.34
C LYS A 59 -2.33 -6.21 -5.00
N LEU A 60 -1.64 -5.17 -4.55
CA LEU A 60 -2.08 -4.36 -3.40
C LEU A 60 -2.36 -2.92 -3.83
N ILE A 61 -3.59 -2.47 -3.61
CA ILE A 61 -3.99 -1.08 -3.75
C ILE A 61 -3.92 -0.42 -2.38
N PHE A 62 -3.15 0.67 -2.27
CA PHE A 62 -3.10 1.47 -1.05
C PHE A 62 -3.70 2.85 -1.32
N ASP A 63 -4.92 3.04 -0.84
CA ASP A 63 -5.57 4.35 -0.80
C ASP A 63 -5.05 5.16 0.39
N LYS A 64 -4.28 6.20 0.08
CA LYS A 64 -3.62 7.08 1.05
C LYS A 64 -4.30 8.43 1.17
N ARG A 65 -5.42 8.68 0.48
CA ARG A 65 -6.01 10.02 0.34
C ARG A 65 -6.33 10.72 1.67
N GLN A 66 -6.58 9.98 2.73
CA GLN A 66 -6.81 10.53 4.07
C GLN A 66 -5.54 10.98 4.80
N LEU A 67 -4.36 10.54 4.38
CA LEU A 67 -3.10 10.90 5.04
C LEU A 67 -2.73 12.35 4.70
N THR A 68 -2.28 13.10 5.69
CA THR A 68 -1.66 14.42 5.49
C THR A 68 -0.22 14.46 6.00
N VAL A 69 0.18 13.48 6.84
CA VAL A 69 1.52 13.39 7.40
C VAL A 69 2.31 12.29 6.70
N PHE A 70 3.41 12.67 6.06
CA PHE A 70 4.39 11.73 5.54
C PHE A 70 5.32 11.23 6.64
N HIS A 71 5.45 9.90 6.79
CA HIS A 71 6.30 9.29 7.80
C HIS A 71 7.42 8.45 7.16
N GLN A 72 8.62 9.04 7.05
CA GLN A 72 9.78 8.41 6.41
C GLN A 72 10.13 7.03 7.01
N PRO A 73 10.17 6.83 8.34
CA PRO A 73 10.51 5.51 8.91
C PRO A 73 9.55 4.40 8.48
N SER A 74 8.25 4.71 8.39
CA SER A 74 7.26 3.75 7.88
C SER A 74 7.47 3.45 6.40
N MET A 75 7.81 4.46 5.58
CA MET A 75 8.06 4.26 4.16
C MET A 75 9.30 3.42 3.90
N GLU A 76 10.39 3.67 4.63
CA GLU A 76 11.62 2.90 4.51
C GLU A 76 11.37 1.43 4.86
N TRP A 77 10.84 1.16 6.06
CA TRP A 77 10.46 -0.20 6.48
C TRP A 77 9.55 -0.90 5.47
N TYR A 78 8.54 -0.19 4.95
CA TYR A 78 7.62 -0.73 3.95
C TYR A 78 8.34 -1.15 2.66
N PHE A 79 9.33 -0.37 2.22
CA PHE A 79 10.05 -0.64 0.98
C PHE A 79 11.14 -1.69 1.12
N VAL A 80 11.88 -1.69 2.22
CA VAL A 80 13.13 -2.46 2.34
C VAL A 80 12.98 -3.74 3.15
N GLU A 81 11.95 -3.85 3.99
CA GLU A 81 11.69 -5.07 4.75
C GLU A 81 10.40 -5.74 4.32
N TRP A 82 9.31 -4.98 4.30
CA TRP A 82 8.00 -5.58 4.07
C TRP A 82 7.85 -6.03 2.62
N LYS A 83 8.14 -5.15 1.65
CA LYS A 83 8.09 -5.49 0.23
C LYS A 83 9.04 -6.60 -0.19
N GLU A 84 10.22 -6.69 0.43
CA GLU A 84 11.15 -7.81 0.18
C GLU A 84 10.46 -9.16 0.40
N LYS A 85 9.82 -9.31 1.58
CA LYS A 85 9.08 -10.53 1.93
C LYS A 85 7.87 -10.75 1.03
N MET A 86 7.14 -9.68 0.72
CA MET A 86 5.94 -9.77 -0.09
C MET A 86 6.23 -10.13 -1.55
N PHE A 87 7.36 -9.67 -2.08
CA PHE A 87 7.84 -10.08 -3.40
C PHE A 87 8.00 -11.60 -3.48
N ASP A 88 8.66 -12.19 -2.47
CA ASP A 88 8.90 -13.63 -2.41
C ASP A 88 7.61 -14.45 -2.29
N LEU A 89 6.54 -13.84 -1.77
CA LEU A 89 5.20 -14.41 -1.70
C LEU A 89 4.36 -14.17 -2.97
N GLY A 90 4.89 -13.46 -3.97
CA GLY A 90 4.24 -13.21 -5.26
C GLY A 90 3.49 -11.88 -5.37
N LEU A 91 3.51 -11.02 -4.34
CA LEU A 91 2.94 -9.67 -4.41
C LEU A 91 3.91 -8.74 -5.14
N THR A 92 3.71 -8.60 -6.44
CA THR A 92 4.60 -7.84 -7.33
C THR A 92 3.98 -6.52 -7.81
N LYS A 93 2.66 -6.35 -7.74
CA LYS A 93 1.97 -5.12 -8.16
C LYS A 93 1.48 -4.29 -6.98
N HIS A 94 1.82 -3.02 -6.99
CA HIS A 94 1.41 -2.03 -6.00
C HIS A 94 0.82 -0.80 -6.67
N VAL A 95 -0.44 -0.51 -6.40
CA VAL A 95 -1.09 0.71 -6.88
C VAL A 95 -1.30 1.66 -5.71
N LYS A 96 -0.94 2.93 -5.87
CA LYS A 96 -1.09 3.95 -4.83
C LYS A 96 -2.06 5.02 -5.30
N ILE A 97 -2.96 5.43 -4.41
CA ILE A 97 -3.78 6.63 -4.60
C ILE A 97 -3.30 7.63 -3.56
N LEU A 98 -2.74 8.76 -4.00
CA LEU A 98 -2.14 9.75 -3.10
C LEU A 98 -3.16 10.86 -2.76
N PRO A 99 -3.00 11.52 -1.61
CA PRO A 99 -3.70 12.79 -1.33
C PRO A 99 -3.49 13.80 -2.45
N ASP A 100 -4.48 14.66 -2.67
CA ASP A 100 -4.35 15.85 -3.51
C ASP A 100 -3.64 16.98 -2.73
N ASP A 101 -2.39 16.71 -2.36
CA ASP A 101 -1.52 17.59 -1.58
C ASP A 101 -0.11 17.54 -2.19
N GLU A 102 0.31 18.66 -2.78
CA GLU A 102 1.62 18.77 -3.43
C GLU A 102 2.79 18.58 -2.47
N ILE A 103 2.68 19.09 -1.23
CA ILE A 103 3.74 18.96 -0.21
C ILE A 103 3.90 17.49 0.19
N PHE A 104 2.78 16.79 0.38
CA PHE A 104 2.79 15.36 0.66
C PHE A 104 3.43 14.58 -0.51
N ARG A 105 3.02 14.87 -1.75
CA ARG A 105 3.55 14.22 -2.96
C ARG A 105 5.06 14.47 -3.13
N GLN A 106 5.54 15.70 -2.88
CA GLN A 106 6.97 16.00 -2.89
C GLN A 106 7.72 15.26 -1.78
N SER A 107 7.15 15.18 -0.57
CA SER A 107 7.75 14.44 0.54
C SER A 107 7.92 12.95 0.20
N VAL A 108 6.91 12.33 -0.42
CA VAL A 108 6.99 10.94 -0.91
C VAL A 108 8.08 10.78 -1.98
N LYS A 109 8.21 11.74 -2.91
CA LYS A 109 9.24 11.72 -3.96
C LYS A 109 10.64 11.77 -3.35
N ILE A 110 10.90 12.71 -2.44
CA ILE A 110 12.18 12.85 -1.74
C ILE A 110 12.51 11.57 -0.95
N GLY A 111 11.54 11.07 -0.18
CA GLY A 111 11.70 9.82 0.57
C GLY A 111 12.01 8.61 -0.32
N ARG A 112 11.37 8.53 -1.50
CA ARG A 112 11.65 7.47 -2.49
C ARG A 112 13.05 7.57 -3.07
N ASN A 113 13.50 8.78 -3.42
CA ASN A 113 14.84 9.00 -3.96
C ASN A 113 15.91 8.54 -2.97
N LYS A 114 15.77 8.93 -1.69
CA LYS A 114 16.67 8.48 -0.62
C LYS A 114 16.73 6.96 -0.50
N ILE A 115 15.57 6.29 -0.55
CA ILE A 115 15.51 4.82 -0.49
C ILE A 115 16.17 4.18 -1.73
N ASN A 116 15.95 4.73 -2.92
CA ASN A 116 16.57 4.23 -4.16
C ASN A 116 18.11 4.33 -4.11
N GLU A 117 18.64 5.45 -3.62
CA GLU A 117 20.08 5.67 -3.47
C GLU A 117 20.70 4.75 -2.41
N THR A 118 19.99 4.55 -1.30
CA THR A 118 20.49 3.75 -0.16
C THR A 118 20.38 2.24 -0.44
N PHE A 119 19.35 1.81 -1.17
CA PHE A 119 19.04 0.41 -1.46
C PHE A 119 18.89 0.17 -2.98
N PRO A 120 19.98 0.31 -3.76
CA PRO A 120 19.92 0.22 -5.21
C PRO A 120 19.52 -1.18 -5.72
N ASN A 121 19.68 -2.22 -4.90
CA ASN A 121 19.39 -3.61 -5.26
C ASN A 121 18.10 -4.15 -4.63
N GLY A 122 17.27 -3.30 -4.01
CA GLY A 122 16.01 -3.74 -3.40
C GLY A 122 15.04 -4.34 -4.42
N LYS A 123 14.34 -5.43 -4.06
CA LYS A 123 13.35 -6.11 -4.91
C LYS A 123 12.18 -5.22 -5.30
N PHE A 124 11.94 -4.13 -4.57
CA PHE A 124 10.95 -3.14 -4.96
C PHE A 124 11.23 -2.48 -6.33
N HIS A 125 12.46 -2.58 -6.85
CA HIS A 125 12.80 -2.20 -8.24
C HIS A 125 12.29 -3.19 -9.29
N GLN A 126 11.98 -4.42 -8.88
CA GLN A 126 11.42 -5.49 -9.71
C GLN A 126 9.87 -5.54 -9.63
N MET A 127 9.26 -4.61 -8.90
CA MET A 127 7.80 -4.52 -8.71
C MET A 127 7.17 -3.46 -9.59
N ASP A 128 5.92 -3.71 -10.00
CA ASP A 128 5.07 -2.72 -10.67
C ASP A 128 4.50 -1.74 -9.63
N ILE A 129 5.14 -0.58 -9.45
CA ILE A 129 4.68 0.46 -8.53
C ILE A 129 3.99 1.58 -9.31
N LEU A 130 2.67 1.53 -9.36
CA LEU A 130 1.79 2.39 -10.14
C LEU A 130 1.07 3.43 -9.26
N TYR A 131 0.56 4.47 -9.91
CA TYR A 131 -0.28 5.49 -9.30
C TYR A 131 -1.62 5.58 -10.02
N ALA A 132 -2.68 5.79 -9.25
CA ALA A 132 -4.03 6.01 -9.74
C ALA A 132 -4.66 7.21 -9.02
N GLU A 133 -5.63 7.84 -9.66
CA GLU A 133 -6.38 8.97 -9.10
C GLU A 133 -7.71 8.53 -8.47
N SER A 134 -8.15 7.28 -8.70
CA SER A 134 -9.37 6.73 -8.09
C SER A 134 -9.24 5.23 -7.79
N ILE A 135 -10.15 4.71 -6.96
CA ILE A 135 -10.22 3.27 -6.63
C ILE A 135 -10.54 2.45 -7.89
N GLU A 136 -11.45 2.93 -8.73
CA GLU A 136 -11.85 2.27 -9.97
C GLU A 136 -10.70 2.17 -10.97
N GLN A 137 -9.92 3.24 -11.09
CA GLN A 137 -8.70 3.21 -11.90
C GLN A 137 -7.71 2.23 -11.28
N ALA A 138 -7.52 2.25 -9.96
CA ALA A 138 -6.57 1.38 -9.28
C ALA A 138 -6.92 -0.11 -9.43
N ILE A 139 -8.20 -0.46 -9.45
CA ILE A 139 -8.68 -1.82 -9.70
C ILE A 139 -8.35 -2.28 -11.13
N LYS A 140 -8.42 -1.37 -12.12
CA LYS A 140 -8.18 -1.68 -13.53
C LYS A 140 -6.69 -1.78 -13.91
N LEU A 141 -5.80 -1.17 -13.13
CA LEU A 141 -4.35 -1.26 -13.30
C LEU A 141 -3.82 -2.64 -12.84
#